data_AF-A0A5R8ZVX7-F1
#
_entry.id   AF-A0A5R8ZVX7-F1
#
_cell.length_a   1.000
_cell.length_b   1.000
_cell.length_c   1.000
_cell.angle_alpha   90.00
_cell.angle_beta   90.00
_cell.angle_gamma   90.00
#
_symmetry.space_group_name_H-M   'P 1'
#
loop_
_entity.id
_entity.type
_entity.pdbx_description
1 polymer ?
#
loop_
_entity_poly.entity_id
_entity_poly.type
_entity_poly.pdbx_seq_one_letter_code
_entity_poly.pdbx_strand_id
1 'polypeptide(L)'
;MRNVTIITLILLCFSCERDQEKILPQKTRLTSSVYASATIQPDSLYQIYSAVAGILDNNLTEEGNLVQKGGAILQIINRTSQPEFD
;
A
#
# COMPACT_ATOMS: atom_id res chain seq x y z
N MET A 1 -28.53 36.71 68.10
CA MET A 1 -28.76 36.39 66.66
C MET A 1 -27.94 37.27 65.71
N ARG A 2 -27.70 38.56 66.00
CA ARG A 2 -26.89 39.49 65.16
C ARG A 2 -25.45 39.03 64.88
N ASN A 3 -24.76 38.42 65.85
CA ASN A 3 -23.37 38.00 65.69
C ASN A 3 -23.22 36.75 64.80
N VAL A 4 -24.23 35.87 64.77
CA VAL A 4 -24.24 34.67 63.91
C VAL A 4 -24.38 35.07 62.45
N THR A 5 -25.23 36.06 62.15
CA THR A 5 -25.42 36.58 60.79
C THR A 5 -24.12 37.17 60.21
N ILE A 6 -23.31 37.84 61.05
CA ILE A 6 -22.01 38.40 60.66
C ILE A 6 -20.99 37.28 60.38
N ILE A 7 -20.98 36.22 61.20
CA ILE A 7 -20.08 35.06 60.99
C ILE A 7 -20.43 34.33 59.68
N THR A 8 -21.71 34.14 59.39
CA THR A 8 -22.17 33.54 58.11
C THR A 8 -21.77 34.38 56.90
N LEU A 9 -21.87 35.72 57.01
CA LEU A 9 -21.47 36.64 55.96
C LEU A 9 -19.96 36.58 55.69
N ILE A 10 -19.14 36.48 56.73
CA ILE A 10 -17.69 36.34 56.62
C ILE A 10 -17.30 35.00 55.98
N LEU A 11 -18.00 33.91 56.30
CA LEU A 11 -17.73 32.59 55.72
C LEU A 11 -17.98 32.54 54.20
N LEU A 12 -18.99 33.28 53.72
CA LEU A 12 -19.31 33.40 52.29
C LEU A 12 -18.23 34.17 51.51
N CYS A 13 -17.50 35.09 52.15
CA CYS A 13 -16.42 35.85 51.51
C CYS A 13 -15.11 35.05 51.35
N PHE A 14 -14.96 33.89 51.99
CA PHE A 14 -13.76 33.05 51.86
C PHE A 14 -13.84 31.98 50.75
N SER A 15 -14.94 31.91 49.98
CA SER A 15 -15.12 30.91 48.90
C SER A 15 -14.45 31.32 47.59
N CYS A 16 -13.20 31.79 47.65
CA CYS A 16 -12.41 32.12 46.46
C CYS A 16 -11.94 30.84 45.78
N GLU A 17 -12.29 30.68 44.51
CA GLU A 17 -11.95 29.53 43.68
C GLU A 17 -10.45 29.54 43.34
N ARG A 18 -9.82 28.37 43.33
CA ARG A 18 -8.40 28.25 42.96
C ARG A 18 -8.27 28.33 41.44
N ASP A 19 -7.30 29.11 40.95
CA ASP A 19 -6.94 29.11 39.53
C ASP A 19 -6.54 27.71 39.09
N GLN A 20 -7.42 27.05 38.35
CA GLN A 20 -7.11 25.78 37.67
C GLN A 20 -6.18 26.09 36.50
N GLU A 21 -5.20 25.22 36.26
CA GLU A 21 -4.34 25.32 35.08
C GLU A 21 -5.20 25.26 33.81
N LYS A 22 -5.16 26.35 33.02
CA LYS A 22 -5.91 26.49 31.77
C LYS A 22 -4.95 26.36 30.60
N ILE A 23 -5.29 25.51 29.64
CA ILE A 23 -4.59 25.44 28.35
C ILE A 23 -5.41 26.17 27.28
N LEU A 24 -4.72 26.84 26.35
CA LEU A 24 -5.34 27.47 25.20
C LEU A 24 -5.15 26.60 23.95
N PRO A 25 -6.18 26.41 23.13
CA PRO A 25 -6.05 25.66 21.88
C PRO A 25 -5.15 26.43 20.90
N GLN A 26 -4.21 25.72 20.28
CA GLN A 26 -3.35 26.26 19.24
C GLN A 26 -3.73 25.66 17.88
N LYS A 27 -3.80 26.50 16.85
CA LYS A 27 -3.98 26.04 15.48
C LYS A 27 -2.65 25.45 14.99
N THR A 28 -2.65 24.17 14.66
CA THR A 28 -1.51 23.48 14.09
C THR A 28 -1.92 22.73 12.83
N ARG A 29 -0.93 22.37 12.01
CA ARG A 29 -1.16 21.51 10.85
C ARG A 29 -1.33 20.09 11.34
N LEU A 30 -2.47 19.48 11.02
CA LEU A 30 -2.73 18.07 11.27
C LEU A 30 -2.54 17.30 9.96
N THR A 31 -1.67 16.30 9.98
CA THR A 31 -1.54 15.34 8.86
C THR A 31 -2.22 14.05 9.29
N SER A 32 -3.12 13.55 8.46
CA SER A 32 -3.74 12.24 8.64
C SER A 32 -3.30 11.31 7.51
N SER A 33 -2.95 10.08 7.87
CA SER A 33 -2.61 9.02 6.94
C SER A 33 -3.38 7.76 7.32
N VAL A 34 -3.79 6.97 6.32
CA VAL A 34 -4.48 5.69 6.52
C VAL A 34 -3.53 4.58 6.08
N TYR A 35 -3.44 3.51 6.87
CA TYR A 35 -2.67 2.33 6.49
C TYR A 35 -3.42 1.55 5.40
N ALA A 36 -2.73 1.26 4.30
CA ALA A 36 -3.25 0.45 3.22
C ALA A 36 -2.21 -0.60 2.80
N SER A 37 -2.70 -1.76 2.37
CA SER A 37 -1.89 -2.82 1.76
C SER A 37 -2.20 -2.91 0.27
N ALA A 38 -1.18 -3.08 -0.54
CA ALA A 38 -1.33 -3.34 -1.97
C ALA A 38 -0.34 -4.42 -2.41
N THR A 39 -0.71 -5.17 -3.44
CA THR A 39 0.17 -6.14 -4.10
C THR A 39 0.80 -5.47 -5.31
N ILE A 40 2.11 -5.53 -5.42
CA ILE A 40 2.84 -5.01 -6.59
C ILE A 40 2.74 -6.04 -7.71
N GLN A 41 2.37 -5.59 -8.90
CA GLN A 41 2.34 -6.41 -10.11
C GLN A 41 3.15 -5.73 -11.21
N PRO A 42 3.86 -6.49 -12.06
CA PRO A 42 4.53 -5.94 -13.22
C PRO A 42 3.53 -5.24 -14.14
N ASP A 43 3.88 -4.07 -14.63
CA ASP A 43 3.18 -3.49 -15.76
C ASP A 43 3.43 -4.39 -16.98
N SER A 44 2.35 -4.76 -17.67
CA SER A 44 2.40 -5.63 -18.86
C SER A 44 2.95 -7.04 -18.61
N LEU A 45 2.42 -7.76 -17.62
CA LEU A 45 2.68 -9.20 -17.47
C LEU A 45 2.14 -9.97 -18.68
N TYR A 46 2.99 -10.74 -19.36
CA TYR A 46 2.61 -11.58 -20.49
C TYR A 46 3.16 -12.99 -20.35
N GLN A 47 2.43 -13.95 -20.91
CA GLN A 47 2.86 -15.33 -21.04
C GLN A 47 2.96 -15.68 -22.53
N ILE A 48 4.07 -16.29 -22.92
CA ILE A 48 4.31 -16.70 -24.30
C ILE A 48 3.87 -18.15 -24.51
N TYR A 49 3.39 -18.43 -25.71
CA TYR A 49 3.04 -19.78 -26.16
C TYR A 49 3.60 -19.99 -27.57
N SER A 50 3.89 -21.25 -27.91
CA SER A 50 4.23 -21.58 -29.29
C SER A 50 3.02 -21.44 -30.20
N ALA A 51 3.22 -20.86 -31.38
CA ALA A 51 2.20 -20.81 -32.42
C ALA A 51 2.00 -22.18 -33.12
N VAL A 52 2.97 -23.09 -32.99
CA VAL A 52 2.95 -24.41 -33.65
C VAL A 52 3.26 -25.53 -32.66
N ALA A 53 2.70 -26.71 -32.90
CA ALA A 53 3.11 -27.93 -32.21
C ALA A 53 4.51 -28.36 -32.69
N GLY A 54 5.35 -28.81 -31.76
CA GLY A 54 6.70 -29.26 -32.07
C GLY A 54 7.47 -29.60 -30.81
N ILE A 55 8.71 -30.05 -31.00
CA ILE A 55 9.64 -30.35 -29.90
C ILE A 55 10.50 -29.11 -29.68
N LEU A 56 10.69 -28.72 -28.41
CA LEU A 56 11.64 -27.66 -28.05
C LEU A 56 13.06 -28.14 -28.40
N ASP A 57 13.75 -27.38 -29.25
CA ASP A 57 15.09 -27.69 -29.74
C ASP A 57 16.15 -26.97 -28.90
N ASN A 58 16.06 -25.63 -28.84
CA ASN A 58 16.98 -24.78 -28.08
C ASN A 58 16.24 -23.78 -27.19
N ASN A 59 16.78 -23.58 -25.99
CA ASN A 59 16.45 -22.43 -25.15
C ASN A 59 17.49 -21.33 -25.38
N LEU A 60 17.05 -20.15 -25.80
CA LEU A 60 17.93 -19.06 -26.25
C LEU A 60 18.09 -17.96 -25.20
N THR A 61 17.40 -18.05 -24.07
CA THR A 61 17.48 -17.11 -22.96
C THR A 61 17.47 -17.84 -21.62
N GLU A 62 18.00 -17.19 -20.60
CA GLU A 62 17.93 -17.69 -19.22
C GLU A 62 17.06 -16.78 -18.34
N GLU A 63 16.67 -17.29 -17.17
CA GLU A 63 15.92 -16.51 -16.19
C GLU A 63 16.71 -15.27 -15.76
N GLY A 64 15.99 -14.15 -15.60
CA GLY A 64 16.59 -12.86 -15.25
C GLY A 64 17.22 -12.10 -16.42
N ASN A 65 17.27 -12.67 -17.63
CA ASN A 65 17.73 -11.93 -18.81
C ASN A 65 16.70 -10.87 -19.26
N LEU A 66 17.20 -9.74 -19.76
CA LEU A 66 16.37 -8.72 -20.40
C LEU A 66 16.06 -9.13 -21.83
N VAL A 67 14.77 -9.28 -22.13
CA VAL A 67 14.28 -9.61 -23.47
C VAL A 67 13.64 -8.40 -24.14
N GLN A 68 13.89 -8.22 -25.43
CA GLN A 68 13.28 -7.16 -26.23
C GLN A 68 12.16 -7.73 -27.10
N LYS A 69 11.18 -6.89 -27.45
CA LYS A 69 10.09 -7.27 -28.35
C LYS A 69 10.66 -7.77 -29.68
N GLY A 70 10.26 -8.98 -30.09
CA GLY A 70 10.73 -9.62 -31.31
C GLY A 70 12.06 -10.38 -31.16
N GLY A 71 12.69 -10.35 -29.99
CA GLY A 71 13.84 -11.20 -29.69
C GLY A 71 13.45 -12.68 -29.65
N ALA A 72 14.34 -13.54 -30.13
CA ALA A 72 14.14 -14.98 -30.07
C ALA A 72 14.37 -15.50 -28.65
N ILE A 73 13.44 -16.30 -28.14
CA ILE A 73 13.45 -16.82 -26.76
C ILE A 73 13.59 -18.35 -26.76
N LEU A 74 12.86 -19.01 -27.67
CA LEU A 74 12.83 -20.47 -27.80
C LEU A 74 12.87 -20.84 -29.29
N GLN A 75 13.52 -21.95 -29.61
CA GLN A 75 13.50 -22.57 -30.93
C GLN A 75 12.74 -23.89 -30.87
N ILE A 76 11.76 -24.05 -31.76
CA ILE A 76 10.91 -25.24 -31.83
C ILE A 76 11.08 -25.88 -33.19
N ILE A 77 11.29 -27.21 -33.21
CA ILE A 77 11.30 -28.01 -34.43
C ILE A 77 9.95 -28.69 -34.61
N ASN A 78 9.27 -28.38 -35.72
CA ASN A 78 8.07 -29.09 -36.12
C ASN A 78 8.43 -30.10 -37.21
N ARG A 79 8.58 -31.37 -36.81
CA ARG A 79 8.67 -32.50 -37.74
C ARG A 79 7.26 -33.00 -38.04
N THR A 80 6.45 -32.20 -38.73
CA THR A 80 5.27 -32.75 -39.39
C THR A 80 5.82 -33.65 -40.49
N SER A 81 5.64 -34.97 -40.39
CA SER A 81 5.85 -35.87 -41.52
C SER A 81 5.01 -35.32 -42.67
N GLN A 82 5.66 -34.80 -43.72
CA GLN A 82 4.97 -34.55 -44.98
C GLN A 82 4.22 -35.86 -45.32
N PRO A 83 2.90 -35.82 -45.60
CA PRO A 83 2.25 -36.97 -46.17
C PRO A 83 2.94 -37.23 -47.50
N GLU A 84 3.64 -38.35 -47.58
CA GLU A 84 4.14 -38.92 -48.81
C GLU A 84 2.91 -39.25 -49.65
N PHE A 85 2.68 -38.48 -50.71
CA PHE A 85 1.71 -38.81 -51.74
C PHE A 85 2.46 -39.68 -52.75
N ASP A 86 2.30 -41.00 -52.62
CA ASP A 86 2.50 -41.95 -53.73
C ASP A 86 1.46 -41.71 -54.84
#